data_AF-A0A242CRF4-F1
#
_entry.id   AF-A0A242CRF4-F1
#
_cell.length_a   1.000
_cell.length_b   1.000
_cell.length_c   1.000
_cell.angle_alpha   90.00
_cell.angle_beta   90.00
_cell.angle_gamma   90.00
#
_symmetry.space_group_name_H-M   'P 1'
#
loop_
_entity.id
_entity.type
_entity.pdbx_description
1 polymer ?
#
loop_
_entity_poly.entity_id
_entity_poly.type
_entity_poly.pdbx_seq_one_letter_code
_entity_poly.pdbx_strand_id
1 'polypeptide(L)'
;MKKIFTLFILGVGILFFPATGLAHENEELVFDLDSTTIRSESSYIDDSGETIELMIENISSGTRVGKGTYKVSKKSTGNWLVSYNVTVNSNKQFTAATNLNMTTYQGSITSSSLSSNSSRAICNFKHKIGTMTSNASVTTTISNGKLVVK
;
A
#
# COMPACT_ATOMS: atom_id res chain seq x y z
N MET A 1 13.93 -74.41 -19.73
CA MET A 1 12.55 -73.94 -19.60
C MET A 1 12.55 -72.43 -19.77
N LYS A 2 11.74 -71.93 -20.72
CA LYS A 2 11.51 -70.50 -20.99
C LYS A 2 10.93 -69.80 -19.75
N LYS A 3 11.27 -68.52 -19.55
CA LYS A 3 10.32 -67.40 -19.39
C LYS A 3 11.08 -66.07 -19.36
N ILE A 4 10.82 -65.28 -20.39
CA ILE A 4 11.08 -63.84 -20.50
C ILE A 4 10.20 -63.11 -19.50
N PHE A 5 10.74 -62.09 -18.84
CA PHE A 5 9.94 -61.01 -18.26
C PHE A 5 10.61 -59.67 -18.55
N THR A 6 10.08 -59.00 -19.56
CA THR A 6 10.30 -57.59 -19.89
C THR A 6 9.62 -56.75 -18.81
N LEU A 7 10.30 -55.76 -18.23
CA LEU A 7 9.65 -54.73 -17.41
C LEU A 7 9.95 -53.34 -17.95
N PHE A 8 8.85 -52.58 -17.95
CA PHE A 8 8.52 -51.33 -18.61
C PHE A 8 9.27 -50.12 -18.05
N ILE A 9 9.64 -49.21 -18.95
CA ILE A 9 10.22 -47.89 -18.66
C ILE A 9 9.11 -46.97 -18.12
N LEU A 10 9.37 -46.25 -17.03
CA LEU A 10 8.64 -45.00 -16.74
C LEU A 10 9.66 -43.91 -16.40
N GLY A 11 9.92 -43.05 -17.38
CA GLY A 11 10.75 -41.87 -17.21
C GLY A 11 10.00 -40.81 -16.40
N VAL A 12 10.61 -40.40 -15.28
CA VAL A 12 10.22 -39.17 -14.58
C VAL A 12 11.24 -38.11 -14.95
N GLY A 13 10.93 -37.37 -16.02
CA GLY A 13 11.62 -36.12 -16.34
C GLY A 13 11.23 -35.08 -15.30
N ILE A 14 12.13 -34.81 -14.35
CA ILE A 14 11.98 -33.66 -13.45
C ILE A 14 12.28 -32.41 -14.28
N LEU A 15 11.21 -31.74 -14.74
CA LEU A 15 11.31 -30.40 -15.28
C LEU A 15 11.65 -29.46 -14.12
N PHE A 16 12.93 -29.07 -14.04
CA PHE A 16 13.34 -27.89 -13.28
C PHE A 16 12.72 -26.67 -13.95
N PHE A 17 11.58 -26.21 -13.43
CA PHE A 17 11.14 -24.85 -13.68
C PHE A 17 12.14 -23.93 -12.96
N PRO A 18 12.81 -22.99 -13.65
CA PRO A 18 13.48 -21.92 -12.93
C PRO A 18 12.39 -21.21 -12.12
N ALA A 19 12.55 -21.18 -10.80
CA ALA A 19 11.78 -20.31 -9.94
C ALA A 19 11.98 -18.90 -10.49
N THR A 20 10.96 -18.37 -11.18
CA THR A 20 10.85 -16.95 -11.44
C THR A 20 10.95 -16.30 -10.08
N GLY A 21 12.09 -15.65 -9.82
CA GLY A 21 12.29 -14.85 -8.63
C GLY A 21 11.07 -13.97 -8.49
N LEU A 22 10.33 -14.14 -7.40
CA LEU A 22 9.29 -13.23 -7.02
C LEU A 22 9.97 -11.87 -6.94
N ALA A 23 9.64 -11.00 -7.88
CA ALA A 23 9.97 -9.59 -7.77
C ALA A 23 9.51 -9.15 -6.38
N HIS A 24 10.43 -8.62 -5.59
CA HIS A 24 10.10 -7.93 -4.35
C HIS A 24 9.17 -6.78 -4.74
N GLU A 25 7.87 -7.00 -4.57
CA GLU A 25 6.78 -6.12 -4.97
C GLU A 25 6.93 -4.82 -4.18
N ASN A 26 7.01 -3.69 -4.88
CA ASN A 26 7.27 -2.38 -4.27
C ASN A 26 6.37 -2.15 -3.05
N GLU A 27 6.95 -1.87 -1.88
CA GLU A 27 6.29 -1.49 -0.62
C GLU A 27 5.62 -0.10 -0.69
N GLU A 28 5.08 0.25 -1.86
CA GLU A 28 4.58 1.57 -2.19
C GLU A 28 3.43 1.45 -3.19
N LEU A 29 2.39 2.26 -2.99
CA LEU A 29 1.32 2.40 -3.97
C LEU A 29 1.54 3.66 -4.80
N VAL A 30 1.61 3.50 -6.12
CA VAL A 30 1.78 4.60 -7.07
C VAL A 30 0.47 4.86 -7.81
N PHE A 31 0.01 6.11 -7.79
CA PHE A 31 -1.18 6.57 -8.49
C PHE A 31 -0.80 7.70 -9.46
N ASP A 32 -1.11 7.52 -10.75
CA ASP A 32 -0.86 8.54 -11.78
C ASP A 32 -2.01 9.57 -11.78
N LEU A 33 -1.69 10.83 -11.48
CA LEU A 33 -2.67 11.91 -11.42
C LEU A 33 -3.28 12.21 -12.78
N ASP A 34 -2.58 11.90 -13.87
CA ASP A 34 -3.02 12.13 -15.23
C ASP A 34 -3.85 10.95 -15.79
N SER A 35 -4.01 9.88 -15.00
CA SER A 35 -4.84 8.75 -15.38
C SER A 35 -6.34 9.03 -15.19
N THR A 36 -7.17 8.29 -15.92
CA THR A 36 -8.63 8.25 -15.72
C THR A 36 -9.02 7.33 -14.56
N THR A 37 -8.07 6.59 -13.99
CA THR A 37 -8.27 5.74 -12.82
C THR A 37 -8.67 6.59 -11.63
N ILE A 38 -9.79 6.29 -11.01
CA ILE A 38 -10.27 7.01 -9.83
C ILE A 38 -9.79 6.39 -8.52
N ARG A 39 -9.31 5.15 -8.56
CA ARG A 39 -8.93 4.38 -7.37
C ARG A 39 -7.82 3.38 -7.69
N SER A 40 -6.84 3.27 -6.81
CA SER A 40 -5.82 2.22 -6.85
C SER A 40 -5.58 1.67 -5.46
N GLU A 41 -5.22 0.40 -5.40
CA GLU A 41 -4.97 -0.32 -4.15
C GLU A 41 -3.85 -1.36 -4.35
N SER A 42 -3.14 -1.66 -3.28
CA SER A 42 -2.15 -2.74 -3.22
C SER A 42 -2.12 -3.35 -1.84
N SER A 43 -1.59 -4.56 -1.73
CA SER A 43 -1.39 -5.24 -0.46
C SER A 43 -0.07 -5.99 -0.44
N TYR A 44 0.64 -5.95 0.67
CA TYR A 44 1.88 -6.68 0.88
C TYR A 44 1.97 -7.19 2.32
N ILE A 45 2.94 -8.07 2.58
CA ILE A 45 3.30 -8.51 3.93
C ILE A 45 4.59 -7.79 4.31
N ASP A 46 4.58 -7.07 5.43
CA ASP A 46 5.78 -6.37 5.91
C ASP A 46 6.77 -7.31 6.63
N ASP A 47 7.92 -6.77 7.02
CA ASP A 47 8.98 -7.53 7.71
C ASP A 47 8.54 -8.15 9.04
N SER A 48 7.45 -7.66 9.63
CA SER A 48 6.89 -8.20 10.87
C SER A 48 5.84 -9.30 10.63
N GLY A 49 5.54 -9.61 9.37
CA GLY A 49 4.52 -10.58 8.97
C GLY A 49 3.11 -10.00 8.95
N GLU A 50 2.96 -8.68 9.09
CA GLU A 50 1.64 -8.03 9.04
C GLU A 50 1.21 -7.78 7.59
N THR A 51 -0.06 -8.04 7.29
CA THR A 51 -0.65 -7.65 6.01
C THR A 51 -0.95 -6.16 6.01
N ILE A 52 -0.31 -5.43 5.10
CA ILE A 52 -0.50 -4.01 4.87
C ILE A 52 -1.31 -3.81 3.59
N GLU A 53 -2.38 -3.01 3.67
CA GLU A 53 -3.19 -2.59 2.52
C GLU A 53 -3.04 -1.07 2.32
N LEU A 54 -2.71 -0.66 1.09
CA LEU A 54 -2.61 0.74 0.68
C LEU A 54 -3.72 1.08 -0.31
N MET A 55 -4.22 2.31 -0.27
CA MET A 55 -5.26 2.78 -1.19
C MET A 55 -5.15 4.28 -1.43
N ILE A 56 -5.37 4.67 -2.68
CA ILE A 56 -5.54 6.06 -3.12
C ILE A 56 -6.84 6.13 -3.91
N GLU A 57 -7.68 7.11 -3.60
CA GLU A 57 -8.97 7.33 -4.25
C GLU A 57 -9.17 8.83 -4.54
N ASN A 58 -9.49 9.19 -5.78
CA ASN A 58 -9.91 10.54 -6.13
C ASN A 58 -11.36 10.75 -5.68
N ILE A 59 -11.55 11.68 -4.73
CA ILE A 59 -12.86 12.00 -4.14
C ILE A 59 -13.36 13.39 -4.55
N SER A 60 -12.76 13.98 -5.60
CA SER A 60 -13.13 15.30 -6.09
C SER A 60 -14.47 15.28 -6.81
N SER A 61 -15.29 16.30 -6.59
CA SER A 61 -16.46 16.56 -7.42
C SER A 61 -16.02 17.17 -8.77
N GLY A 62 -15.87 16.31 -9.78
CA GLY A 62 -15.60 16.71 -11.17
C GLY A 62 -14.39 16.03 -11.81
N THR A 63 -14.43 15.89 -13.13
CA THR A 63 -13.49 15.10 -13.97
C THR A 63 -12.13 15.78 -14.24
N ARG A 64 -11.66 16.67 -13.36
CA ARG A 64 -10.37 17.34 -13.59
C ARG A 64 -9.21 16.41 -13.21
N VAL A 65 -8.77 15.65 -14.20
CA VAL A 65 -7.51 14.91 -14.20
C VAL A 65 -6.37 15.84 -13.72
N GLY A 66 -5.47 15.34 -12.88
CA GLY A 66 -4.31 16.10 -12.37
C GLY A 66 -4.54 16.97 -11.12
N LYS A 67 -5.76 17.48 -10.90
CA LYS A 67 -6.09 18.40 -9.81
C LYS A 67 -7.30 17.89 -9.03
N GLY A 68 -7.16 17.76 -7.72
CA GLY A 68 -8.28 17.27 -6.92
C GLY A 68 -7.91 16.97 -5.47
N THR A 69 -8.88 16.46 -4.74
CA THR A 69 -8.70 15.86 -3.43
C THR A 69 -8.65 14.35 -3.57
N TYR A 70 -7.61 13.75 -2.99
CA TYR A 70 -7.39 12.32 -2.99
C TYR A 70 -7.40 11.82 -1.56
N LYS A 71 -8.20 10.79 -1.29
CA LYS A 71 -8.17 10.06 -0.03
C LYS A 71 -7.06 9.03 -0.10
N VAL A 72 -6.16 9.09 0.87
CA VAL A 72 -5.09 8.12 1.08
C VAL A 72 -5.45 7.28 2.28
N SER A 73 -5.23 5.98 2.22
CA SER A 73 -5.28 5.13 3.39
C SER A 73 -4.20 4.06 3.41
N LYS A 74 -3.78 3.71 4.63
CA LYS A 74 -2.96 2.55 4.95
C LYS A 74 -3.64 1.79 6.08
N LYS A 75 -3.70 0.47 5.96
CA LYS A 75 -4.28 -0.42 6.96
C LYS A 75 -3.28 -1.51 7.28
N SER A 76 -3.07 -1.77 8.57
CA SER A 76 -2.49 -3.02 9.05
C SER A 76 -3.66 -3.92 9.47
N THR A 77 -3.82 -5.05 8.77
CA THR A 77 -5.00 -5.90 8.89
C THR A 77 -5.10 -6.51 10.30
N GLY A 78 -6.23 -6.24 10.95
CA GLY A 78 -6.47 -6.65 12.35
C GLY A 78 -5.97 -5.65 13.40
N ASN A 79 -5.14 -4.67 13.01
CA ASN A 79 -4.54 -3.70 13.93
C ASN A 79 -5.19 -2.32 13.86
N TRP A 80 -5.03 -1.63 12.72
CA TRP A 80 -5.49 -0.26 12.54
C TRP A 80 -5.69 0.11 11.07
N LEU A 81 -6.48 1.14 10.83
CA LEU A 81 -6.67 1.82 9.55
C LEU A 81 -6.47 3.32 9.78
N VAL A 82 -5.58 3.92 8.99
CA VAL A 82 -5.38 5.38 8.97
C VAL A 82 -5.69 5.89 7.59
N SER A 83 -6.44 6.99 7.52
CA SER A 83 -6.73 7.69 6.27
C SER A 83 -6.73 9.20 6.44
N TYR A 84 -6.40 9.91 5.37
CA TYR A 84 -6.51 11.37 5.29
C TYR A 84 -6.66 11.79 3.84
N ASN A 85 -7.03 13.05 3.64
CA ASN A 85 -7.15 13.65 2.32
C ASN A 85 -5.93 14.49 2.00
N VAL A 86 -5.45 14.43 0.75
CA VAL A 86 -4.50 15.40 0.19
C VAL A 86 -5.18 16.15 -0.95
N THR A 87 -5.09 17.49 -0.94
CA THR A 87 -5.57 18.32 -2.05
C THR A 87 -4.38 18.72 -2.91
N VAL A 88 -4.48 18.44 -4.21
CA VAL A 88 -3.46 18.70 -5.24
C VAL A 88 -3.95 19.82 -6.16
N ASN A 89 -3.10 20.83 -6.40
CA ASN A 89 -3.38 21.91 -7.35
C ASN A 89 -2.95 21.57 -8.78
N SER A 90 -3.22 22.47 -9.74
CA SER A 90 -2.84 22.28 -11.15
C SER A 90 -1.34 22.20 -11.40
N ASN A 91 -0.51 22.66 -10.45
CA ASN A 91 0.94 22.58 -10.51
C ASN A 91 1.47 21.28 -9.92
N LYS A 92 0.60 20.30 -9.62
CA LYS A 92 0.96 19.01 -9.03
C LYS A 92 1.68 19.19 -7.68
N GLN A 93 1.13 20.06 -6.85
CA GLN A 93 1.60 20.31 -5.49
C GLN A 93 0.46 20.12 -4.49
N PHE A 94 0.78 19.65 -3.29
CA PHE A 94 -0.15 19.65 -2.19
C PHE A 94 -0.42 21.07 -1.71
N THR A 95 -1.70 21.39 -1.52
CA THR A 95 -2.15 22.63 -0.90
C THR A 95 -2.70 22.42 0.49
N ALA A 96 -3.11 21.19 0.83
CA ALA A 96 -3.62 20.83 2.14
C ALA A 96 -3.53 19.33 2.38
N ALA A 97 -3.41 18.94 3.66
CA ALA A 97 -3.73 17.61 4.15
C ALA A 97 -4.78 17.75 5.26
N THR A 98 -5.92 17.07 5.11
CA THR A 98 -7.10 17.26 5.97
C THR A 98 -7.82 15.95 6.26
N ASN A 99 -8.88 16.00 7.08
CA ASN A 99 -9.77 14.88 7.35
C ASN A 99 -9.05 13.61 7.83
N LEU A 100 -8.07 13.77 8.74
CA LEU A 100 -7.43 12.64 9.39
C LEU A 100 -8.49 11.78 10.09
N ASN A 101 -8.55 10.51 9.73
CA ASN A 101 -9.38 9.51 10.37
C ASN A 101 -8.50 8.30 10.72
N MET A 102 -8.66 7.81 11.94
CA MET A 102 -7.95 6.64 12.41
C MET A 102 -8.93 5.71 13.12
N THR A 103 -8.89 4.44 12.75
CA THR A 103 -9.65 3.36 13.36
C THR A 103 -8.68 2.33 13.92
N THR A 104 -8.89 1.90 15.16
CA THR A 104 -8.12 0.82 15.78
C THR A 104 -9.02 -0.39 15.96
N TYR A 105 -8.56 -1.55 15.50
CA TYR A 105 -9.22 -2.84 15.69
C TYR A 105 -8.62 -3.58 16.88
N GLN A 106 -7.31 -3.41 17.11
CA GLN A 106 -6.59 -3.93 18.27
C GLN A 106 -5.80 -2.81 18.94
N GLY A 107 -5.75 -2.79 20.27
CA GLY A 107 -5.00 -1.79 21.03
C GLY A 107 -5.60 -0.38 20.93
N SER A 108 -4.75 0.65 20.96
CA SER A 108 -5.16 2.05 20.82
C SER A 108 -4.09 2.92 20.16
N ILE A 109 -4.53 4.01 19.52
CA ILE A 109 -3.62 5.07 19.07
C ILE A 109 -3.53 6.10 20.19
N THR A 110 -2.31 6.31 20.70
CA THR A 110 -2.07 7.16 21.89
C THR A 110 -1.65 8.57 21.55
N SER A 111 -1.17 8.80 20.32
CA SER A 111 -0.84 10.12 19.79
C SER A 111 -0.83 10.08 18.27
N SER A 112 -1.15 11.21 17.63
CA SER A 112 -1.13 11.35 16.18
C SER A 112 -0.83 12.79 15.76
N SER A 113 -0.24 12.96 14.58
CA SER A 113 -0.07 14.26 13.93
C SER A 113 -0.21 14.10 12.42
N LEU A 114 -0.85 15.06 11.76
CA LEU A 114 -0.88 15.19 10.30
C LEU A 114 -0.21 16.51 9.93
N SER A 115 0.75 16.45 9.02
CA SER A 115 1.45 17.63 8.52
C SER A 115 1.69 17.51 7.02
N SER A 116 1.79 18.64 6.33
CA SER A 116 2.05 18.68 4.90
C SER A 116 2.87 19.89 4.48
N ASN A 117 3.63 19.71 3.41
CA ASN A 117 4.19 20.77 2.58
C ASN A 117 3.77 20.53 1.11
N SER A 118 4.31 21.30 0.16
CA SER A 118 3.93 21.21 -1.26
C SER A 118 4.20 19.87 -1.94
N SER A 119 5.06 19.02 -1.38
CA SER A 119 5.52 17.76 -2.00
C SER A 119 5.25 16.50 -1.15
N ARG A 120 4.91 16.68 0.13
CA ARG A 120 4.77 15.58 1.09
C ARG A 120 3.67 15.88 2.10
N ALA A 121 2.83 14.90 2.36
CA ALA A 121 1.93 14.82 3.51
C ALA A 121 2.31 13.59 4.34
N ILE A 122 2.33 13.71 5.66
CA ILE A 122 2.67 12.61 6.55
C ILE A 122 1.77 12.62 7.79
N CYS A 123 1.17 11.48 8.06
CA CYS A 123 0.58 11.17 9.34
C CYS A 123 1.56 10.34 10.16
N ASN A 124 1.99 10.81 11.33
CA ASN A 124 2.76 10.03 12.29
C ASN A 124 1.88 9.69 13.49
N PHE A 125 1.94 8.46 13.98
CA PHE A 125 1.15 8.04 15.14
C PHE A 125 1.87 6.97 15.97
N LYS A 126 1.41 6.82 17.22
CA LYS A 126 1.86 5.77 18.13
C LYS A 126 0.73 4.78 18.35
N HIS A 127 0.99 3.51 18.08
CA HIS A 127 0.06 2.42 18.32
C HIS A 127 0.53 1.59 19.51
N LYS A 128 -0.38 1.34 20.45
CA LYS A 128 -0.10 0.60 21.69
C LYS A 128 -0.96 -0.66 21.75
N ILE A 129 -0.31 -1.81 21.90
CA ILE A 129 -0.96 -3.09 22.18
C ILE A 129 -0.36 -3.62 23.49
N GLY A 130 -1.19 -3.76 24.53
CA GLY A 130 -0.73 -4.16 25.86
C GLY A 130 0.31 -3.18 26.41
N THR A 131 1.51 -3.68 26.69
CA THR A 131 2.65 -2.88 27.18
C THR A 131 3.57 -2.40 26.05
N MET A 132 3.41 -2.90 24.83
CA MET A 132 4.23 -2.54 23.67
C MET A 132 3.67 -1.29 22.98
N THR A 133 4.55 -0.39 22.54
CA THR A 133 4.18 0.78 21.74
C THR A 133 5.10 0.88 20.53
N SER A 134 4.52 0.95 19.34
CA SER A 134 5.22 1.15 18.07
C SER A 134 4.94 2.54 17.51
N ASN A 135 5.92 3.10 16.79
CA ASN A 135 5.70 4.29 15.97
C ASN A 135 5.37 3.80 14.56
N ALA A 136 4.37 4.42 13.95
CA ALA A 136 3.97 4.13 12.57
C ALA A 136 3.66 5.43 11.83
N SER A 137 3.67 5.34 10.51
CA SER A 137 3.38 6.50 9.66
C SER A 137 2.67 6.09 8.38
N VAL A 138 1.93 7.05 7.82
CA VAL A 138 1.39 6.98 6.46
C VAL A 138 1.89 8.21 5.71
N THR A 139 2.77 8.00 4.75
CA THR A 139 3.43 9.08 4.00
C THR A 139 2.91 9.10 2.57
N THR A 140 2.44 10.25 2.12
CA THR A 140 2.12 10.50 0.72
C THR A 140 3.09 11.52 0.16
N THR A 141 3.73 11.21 -0.97
CA THR A 141 4.55 12.17 -1.72
C THR A 141 3.97 12.41 -3.11
N ILE A 142 4.18 13.61 -3.64
CA ILE A 142 3.86 13.95 -5.01
C ILE A 142 5.16 14.27 -5.77
N SER A 143 5.39 13.55 -6.87
CA SER A 143 6.53 13.77 -7.75
C SER A 143 6.19 13.29 -9.16
N ASN A 144 6.63 14.03 -10.18
CA ASN A 144 6.44 13.67 -11.59
C ASN A 144 4.99 13.34 -11.96
N GLY A 145 4.01 14.04 -11.37
CA GLY A 145 2.58 13.78 -11.62
C GLY A 145 2.04 12.51 -10.98
N LYS A 146 2.77 11.91 -10.05
CA LYS A 146 2.33 10.69 -9.35
C LYS A 146 2.22 10.95 -7.86
N LEU A 147 1.18 10.40 -7.26
CA LEU A 147 1.10 10.19 -5.82
C LEU A 147 1.76 8.86 -5.50
N VAL A 148 2.56 8.85 -4.45
CA VAL A 148 3.19 7.64 -3.92
C VAL A 148 2.87 7.56 -2.43
N VAL A 149 2.30 6.44 -2.01
CA VAL A 149 1.94 6.18 -0.61
C VAL A 149 2.80 5.07 -0.04
N LYS A 150 3.30 5.28 1.18
CA LYS A 150 4.09 4.34 1.96
C LYS A 150 3.57 4.26 3.39
#